data_AF-A0A536F3A0-F1
#
_entry.id   AF-A0A536F3A0-F1
#
_cell.length_a   1.000
_cell.length_b   1.000
_cell.length_c   1.000
_cell.angle_alpha   90.00
_cell.angle_beta   90.00
_cell.angle_gamma   90.00
#
_symmetry.space_group_name_H-M   'P 1'
#
loop_
_entity.id
_entity.type
_entity.pdbx_description
1 polymer ?
#
loop_
_entity_poly.entity_id
_entity_poly.type
_entity_poly.pdbx_seq_one_letter_code
_entity_poly.pdbx_strand_id
1 'polypeptide(L)' 'MSFSSRYRALVYTSLVASFLVVVWGGIVRVTGSGLGCPDWPLCHGQFLPSLDPATRIEWTHRFLAIVSGLAV' A
#
# COMPACT_ATOMS: atom_id res chain seq x y z
N MET A 1 -29.96 -13.13 -9.51
CA MET A 1 -28.79 -12.32 -9.92
C MET A 1 -27.55 -13.22 -9.95
N SER A 2 -27.14 -13.71 -11.12
CA SER A 2 -25.91 -14.50 -11.26
C SER A 2 -24.79 -13.57 -11.74
N PHE A 3 -23.93 -13.14 -10.83
CA PHE A 3 -22.75 -12.37 -11.20
C PHE A 3 -21.70 -13.28 -11.82
N SER A 4 -21.01 -12.80 -12.85
CA SER A 4 -19.93 -13.55 -13.49
C SER A 4 -18.79 -13.84 -12.51
N SER A 5 -18.09 -14.96 -12.68
CA SER A 5 -16.94 -15.31 -11.83
C SER A 5 -15.85 -14.23 -11.83
N ARG A 6 -15.69 -13.50 -12.94
CA ARG A 6 -14.77 -12.37 -13.07
C ARG A 6 -15.19 -11.18 -12.19
N TYR A 7 -16.48 -10.84 -12.18
CA TYR A 7 -16.98 -9.78 -11.33
C TYR A 7 -16.78 -10.11 -9.84
N ARG A 8 -17.08 -11.36 -9.44
CA ARG A 8 -16.83 -11.81 -8.07
C ARG A 8 -15.35 -11.71 -7.71
N ALA A 9 -14.45 -12.10 -8.62
CA ALA A 9 -13.01 -11.99 -8.40
C ALA A 9 -12.56 -10.53 -8.21
N LEU A 10 -13.05 -9.59 -9.04
CA LEU A 10 -12.76 -8.16 -8.89
C LEU A 10 -13.26 -7.60 -7.56
N VAL A 11 -14.46 -7.97 -7.13
CA VAL A 11 -15.02 -7.52 -5.83
C VAL A 11 -14.15 -8.01 -4.67
N TYR A 12 -13.78 -9.29 -4.65
CA TYR A 12 -12.95 -9.83 -3.57
C TYR A 12 -11.52 -9.28 -3.57
N THR A 13 -10.91 -9.11 -4.75
CA THR A 13 -9.57 -8.51 -4.87
C THR A 13 -9.58 -7.05 -4.41
N SER A 14 -10.59 -6.28 -4.82
CA SER A 14 -10.80 -4.90 -4.34
C SER A 14 -10.92 -4.81 -2.83
N LEU A 15 -11.74 -5.69 -2.24
CA LEU A 15 -12.00 -5.71 -0.81
C LEU A 15 -10.71 -6.00 -0.02
N VAL A 16 -9.99 -7.05 -0.42
CA VAL A 16 -8.76 -7.47 0.26
C VAL A 16 -7.67 -6.42 0.09
N ALA A 17 -7.45 -5.92 -1.13
CA ALA A 17 -6.40 -4.95 -1.40
C ALA A 17 -6.64 -3.63 -0.65
N SER A 18 -7.87 -3.12 -0.66
CA SER A 18 -8.25 -1.92 0.10
C SER A 18 -8.08 -2.12 1.61
N PHE A 19 -8.48 -3.27 2.13
CA PHE A 19 -8.32 -3.59 3.56
C PHE A 19 -6.84 -3.59 3.97
N LEU A 20 -5.97 -4.21 3.18
CA LEU A 20 -4.53 -4.23 3.44
C LEU A 20 -3.92 -2.82 3.44
N VAL A 21 -4.29 -1.98 2.48
CA VAL A 21 -3.81 -0.58 2.42
C VAL A 21 -4.27 0.21 3.64
N VAL A 22 -5.53 0.06 4.07
CA VAL A 22 -6.07 0.74 5.26
C VAL A 22 -5.36 0.29 6.53
N VAL A 23 -5.19 -1.02 6.73
CA VAL A 23 -4.48 -1.55 7.92
C VAL A 23 -3.05 -1.03 7.95
N TRP A 24 -2.34 -1.06 6.82
CA TRP A 24 -0.97 -0.59 6.76
C TRP A 24 -0.85 0.93 6.96
N GLY A 25 -1.81 1.71 6.45
CA GLY A 25 -1.92 3.14 6.73
C GLY A 25 -2.14 3.43 8.22
N GLY A 26 -2.91 2.58 8.90
CA GLY A 26 -3.03 2.60 10.36
C GLY A 26 -1.70 2.36 11.08
N ILE A 27 -0.90 1.41 10.60
CA ILE A 27 0.45 1.15 11.12
C ILE A 27 1.33 2.40 10.97
N VAL A 28 1.40 2.99 9.77
CA VAL A 28 2.15 4.24 9.50
C VAL A 28 1.76 5.33 10.51
N ARG A 29 0.46 5.47 10.79
CA ARG A 29 -0.03 6.47 11.72
C ARG A 29 0.38 6.19 13.17
N VAL A 30 0.24 4.96 13.64
CA VAL A 30 0.58 4.58 15.03
C VAL A 30 2.08 4.62 15.28
N THR A 31 2.91 4.31 14.26
CA THR A 31 4.37 4.36 14.36
C THR A 31 4.96 5.74 14.07
N GLY A 32 4.14 6.75 13.74
CA GLY A 32 4.60 8.09 13.38
C GLY A 32 5.46 8.13 12.11
N SER A 33 5.37 7.11 11.25
CA SER A 33 6.26 6.92 10.11
C SER A 33 5.82 7.68 8.85
N GLY A 34 4.79 8.51 8.90
CA GLY A 34 4.21 9.18 7.73
C GLY A 34 5.08 10.26 7.09
N LEU A 35 6.30 10.47 7.58
CA LEU A 35 7.33 11.35 7.01
C LEU A 35 8.67 10.60 6.83
N GLY A 36 8.66 9.27 6.84
CA GLY A 36 9.84 8.43 6.61
C GLY A 36 10.39 8.52 5.18
N CYS A 37 9.53 8.77 4.19
CA CYS A 37 9.89 9.00 2.79
C CYS A 37 9.45 10.40 2.33
N PRO A 38 10.38 11.37 2.23
CA PRO A 38 10.07 12.73 1.80
C PRO A 38 9.62 12.78 0.32
N ASP A 39 10.11 11.86 -0.51
CA ASP A 39 9.88 11.82 -1.95
C ASP A 39 9.15 10.54 -2.40
N TRP A 40 8.61 10.54 -3.63
CA TRP A 40 8.08 9.40 -4.38
C TRP A 40 8.12 9.80 -5.88
N PRO A 41 8.69 9.04 -6.85
CA PRO A 41 8.91 7.59 -6.87
C PRO A 41 10.08 7.03 -6.03
N LEU A 42 11.08 7.88 -5.85
CA LEU A 42 12.27 7.55 -5.07
C LEU A 42 11.96 7.84 -3.60
N CYS A 43 12.59 7.13 -2.67
CA CYS A 43 12.66 7.48 -1.27
C CYS A 43 14.12 7.69 -0.88
N HIS A 44 14.49 8.93 -0.50
CA HIS A 44 15.90 9.34 -0.29
C HIS A 44 16.79 9.12 -1.52
N GLY A 45 16.27 9.39 -2.72
CA GLY A 45 16.99 9.22 -3.98
C GLY A 45 17.20 7.76 -4.42
N GLN A 46 16.67 6.78 -3.68
CA GLN A 46 16.75 5.35 -4.01
C GLN A 46 15.34 4.77 -4.19
N PHE A 47 15.19 3.74 -5.03
CA PHE A 47 13.88 3.09 -5.18
C PHE A 47 13.57 2.14 -4.02
N LEU A 48 14.58 1.43 -3.51
CA LEU A 48 14.43 0.55 -2.36
C LEU A 48 14.60 1.35 -1.07
N PRO A 49 13.79 1.06 -0.02
CA PRO A 49 13.91 1.77 1.24
C PRO A 49 15.21 1.41 1.94
N SER A 50 15.72 2.36 2.72
CA SER A 50 16.82 2.10 3.65
C SER A 50 16.37 1.14 4.77
N LEU A 51 17.34 0.65 5.56
CA LEU A 51 17.02 -0.25 6.67
C LEU A 51 16.26 0.43 7.82
N ASP A 52 16.09 1.76 7.77
CA ASP A 52 15.33 2.54 8.74
C ASP A 52 13.86 2.09 8.83
N PRO A 53 13.31 1.85 10.03
CA PRO A 53 11.94 1.38 10.20
C PRO A 53 10.88 2.34 9.63
N ALA A 54 11.02 3.65 9.87
CA ALA A 54 10.01 4.62 9.44
C ALA A 54 9.94 4.70 7.91
N THR A 55 11.11 4.78 7.28
CA THR A 55 11.28 4.75 5.82
C THR A 55 10.65 3.49 5.21
N ARG A 56 10.96 2.32 5.78
CA ARG A 56 10.45 1.03 5.28
C ARG A 56 8.93 0.90 5.42
N ILE A 57 8.37 1.34 6.55
CA ILE A 57 6.94 1.27 6.82
C ILE A 57 6.17 2.14 5.84
N GLU A 58 6.60 3.38 5.62
CA GLU A 58 5.96 4.30 4.68
C GLU A 58 6.12 3.86 3.22
N TRP A 59 7.34 3.46 2.82
CA TRP A 59 7.57 2.95 1.47
C TRP A 59 6.67 1.76 1.15
N THR A 60 6.54 0.82 2.10
CA THR A 60 5.65 -0.35 1.93
C THR A 60 4.19 0.07 1.80
N HIS A 61 3.73 1.07 2.56
CA HIS A 61 2.38 1.62 2.43
C HIS A 61 2.12 2.15 1.01
N ARG A 62 3.03 2.98 0.51
CA ARG A 62 2.94 3.61 -0.81
C ARG A 62 2.97 2.57 -1.93
N PHE A 63 3.84 1.57 -1.80
CA PHE A 63 3.92 0.46 -2.76
C PHE A 63 2.64 -0.37 -2.80
N LEU A 64 2.08 -0.73 -1.63
CA LEU A 64 0.81 -1.46 -1.54
C LEU A 64 -0.35 -0.68 -2.19
N ALA A 65 -0.40 0.64 -2.03
CA ALA A 65 -1.43 1.47 -2.65
C ALA A 65 -1.37 1.44 -4.17
N ILE A 66 -0.16 1.50 -4.77
CA ILE A 66 0.03 1.42 -6.22
C ILE A 66 -0.38 0.05 -6.74
N VAL A 67 0.10 -1.02 -6.11
CA VAL A 67 -0.24 -2.40 -6.51
C VAL A 67 -1.74 -2.62 -6.41
N SER A 68 -2.39 -2.15 -5.35
CA SER A 68 -3.84 -2.24 -5.19
C SER A 68 -4.59 -1.48 -6.29
N GLY A 69 -4.13 -0.28 -6.67
CA GLY A 69 -4.78 0.52 -7.71
C GLY A 69 -4.60 -0.03 -9.13
N LEU A 70 -3.56 -0.85 -9.36
CA LEU A 70 -3.34 -1.53 -10.64
C LEU A 70 -4.01 -2.92 -10.71
N ALA A 71 -4.23 -3.56 -9.56
CA ALA A 71 -4.81 -4.89 -9.46
C ALA A 71 -6.35 -4.92 -9.50
N VAL A 72 -6.99 -3.76 -9.33
CA VAL A 72 -8.43 -3.56 -9.24
C VAL A 72 -8.92 -2.75 -10.43
#